data_AF-A0A2M7PG84-F1
#
_entry.id   AF-A0A2M7PG84-F1
#
_cell.length_a   1.000
_cell.length_b   1.000
_cell.length_c   1.000
_cell.angle_alpha   90.00
_cell.angle_beta   90.00
_cell.angle_gamma   90.00
#
_symmetry.space_group_name_H-M   'P 1'
#
loop_
_entity.id
_entity.type
_entity.pdbx_description
1 polymer ?
#
loop_
_entity_poly.entity_id
_entity_poly.type
_entity_poly.pdbx_seq_one_letter_code
_entity_poly.pdbx_strand_id
1 'polypeptide(L)'
;MTWQLRRCAVSVPSNIAEGHGRKSTAEFLRFLGIAQGSLCELQTQVEIAKNLGYLSSTTFEDLYEASREIERMQSSLVAKLQRGKVQRGKVAEWQSSKG
;
A
#
# COMPACT_ATOMS: atom_id res chain seq x y z
N MET A 1 16.07 11.51 -10.52
CA MET A 1 15.82 11.09 -9.12
C MET A 1 14.68 11.89 -8.48
N THR A 2 14.77 13.22 -8.35
CA THR A 2 13.72 14.05 -7.70
C THR A 2 12.31 13.91 -8.30
N TRP A 3 12.19 13.81 -9.63
CA TRP A 3 10.90 13.62 -10.29
C TRP A 3 10.26 12.26 -10.00
N GLN A 4 11.06 11.19 -9.99
CA GLN A 4 10.53 9.84 -9.72
C GLN A 4 10.08 9.71 -8.26
N LEU A 5 10.82 10.28 -7.30
CA LEU A 5 10.45 10.29 -5.88
C LEU A 5 9.08 10.95 -5.67
N ARG A 6 8.86 12.11 -6.29
CA ARG A 6 7.58 12.83 -6.22
C ARG A 6 6.45 12.00 -6.83
N ARG A 7 6.68 11.34 -7.96
CA ARG A 7 5.68 10.50 -8.62
C ARG A 7 5.30 9.30 -7.75
N CYS A 8 6.28 8.57 -7.21
CA CYS A 8 6.01 7.42 -6.35
C CYS A 8 5.26 7.85 -5.07
N ALA A 9 5.70 8.95 -4.43
CA ALA A 9 5.06 9.48 -3.23
C ALA A 9 3.60 9.91 -3.44
N VAL A 10 3.28 10.57 -4.57
CA VAL A 10 1.90 10.95 -4.92
C VAL A 10 1.05 9.75 -5.36
N SER A 11 1.68 8.75 -5.98
CA SER A 11 1.00 7.53 -6.45
C SER A 11 0.42 6.70 -5.30
N VAL A 12 1.09 6.64 -4.15
CA VAL A 12 0.62 5.88 -2.97
C VAL A 12 -0.79 6.31 -2.51
N PRO A 13 -1.03 7.57 -2.09
CA PRO A 13 -2.36 7.99 -1.67
C PRO A 13 -3.37 8.01 -2.82
N SER A 14 -2.94 8.30 -4.05
CA SER A 14 -3.82 8.30 -5.22
C SER A 14 -4.43 6.92 -5.48
N ASN A 15 -3.63 5.86 -5.45
CA ASN A 15 -4.12 4.49 -5.63
C ASN A 15 -4.98 4.02 -4.45
N ILE A 16 -4.65 4.40 -3.22
CA ILE A 16 -5.50 4.09 -2.05
C ILE A 16 -6.89 4.71 -2.23
N ALA A 17 -6.96 6.00 -2.58
CA ALA A 17 -8.21 6.73 -2.77
C ALA A 17 -9.01 6.17 -3.95
N GLU A 18 -8.35 5.92 -5.08
CA GLU A 18 -9.01 5.34 -6.27
C GLU A 18 -9.57 3.95 -5.99
N GLY A 19 -8.81 3.12 -5.27
CA GLY A 19 -9.23 1.79 -4.86
C GLY A 19 -10.41 1.81 -3.90
N HIS A 20 -10.42 2.75 -2.95
CA HIS A 20 -11.51 2.93 -2.00
C HIS A 20 -12.83 3.29 -2.71
N GLY A 21 -12.75 4.03 -3.82
CA GLY A 21 -13.91 4.36 -4.66
C GLY A 21 -14.45 3.22 -5.51
N ARG A 22 -13.84 2.02 -5.49
CA ARG A 22 -14.29 0.86 -6.29
C ARG A 22 -15.41 0.08 -5.60
N LYS A 23 -16.17 -0.68 -6.41
CA LYS A 23 -17.39 -1.35 -5.96
C LYS A 23 -17.13 -2.63 -5.18
N SER A 24 -15.99 -3.27 -5.40
CA SER A 24 -15.66 -4.55 -4.75
C SER A 24 -14.40 -4.49 -3.89
N THR A 25 -14.38 -5.29 -2.82
CA THR A 25 -13.18 -5.50 -2.00
C THR A 25 -12.02 -6.07 -2.81
N ALA A 26 -12.29 -6.86 -3.85
CA ALA A 26 -11.25 -7.40 -4.73
C ALA A 26 -10.54 -6.30 -5.54
N GLU A 27 -11.30 -5.34 -6.08
CA GLU A 27 -10.72 -4.18 -6.76
C GLU A 27 -9.95 -3.30 -5.79
N PHE A 28 -10.49 -3.04 -4.58
CA PHE A 28 -9.77 -2.24 -3.60
C PHE A 28 -8.42 -2.90 -3.24
N LEU A 29 -8.39 -4.21 -3.01
CA LEU A 29 -7.16 -4.96 -2.77
C LEU A 29 -6.16 -4.86 -3.93
N ARG A 30 -6.63 -4.84 -5.18
CA ARG A 30 -5.76 -4.63 -6.36
C ARG A 30 -5.08 -3.26 -6.32
N PHE A 31 -5.83 -2.20 -6.03
CA PHE A 31 -5.30 -0.85 -5.91
C PHE A 31 -4.35 -0.67 -4.72
N LEU A 32 -4.64 -1.32 -3.58
CA LEU A 32 -3.70 -1.38 -2.45
C LEU A 32 -2.39 -2.07 -2.84
N GLY A 33 -2.43 -3.10 -3.70
CA GLY A 33 -1.21 -3.70 -4.26
C GLY A 33 -0.38 -2.74 -5.10
N ILE A 34 -1.02 -1.88 -5.90
CA ILE A 34 -0.34 -0.85 -6.70
C ILE A 34 0.26 0.23 -5.80
N ALA A 35 -0.47 0.65 -4.75
CA ALA A 35 0.02 1.59 -3.76
C ALA A 35 1.26 1.03 -3.02
N GLN A 36 1.24 -0.25 -2.65
CA GLN A 36 2.39 -0.92 -2.04
C GLN A 36 3.61 -0.95 -2.98
N GLY A 37 3.41 -1.25 -4.27
CA GLY A 37 4.50 -1.19 -5.26
C GLY A 37 5.12 0.21 -5.37
N SER A 38 4.29 1.25 -5.40
CA SER A 38 4.76 2.65 -5.40
C SER A 38 5.53 3.02 -4.13
N LEU A 39 5.14 2.46 -2.97
CA LEU A 39 5.84 2.67 -1.70
C LEU A 39 7.21 1.98 -1.69
N CYS A 40 7.32 0.76 -2.20
CA CYS A 40 8.61 0.06 -2.31
C CYS A 40 9.57 0.77 -3.27
N GLU A 41 9.07 1.31 -4.38
CA GLU A 41 9.87 2.15 -5.28
C GLU A 41 10.36 3.43 -4.60
N LEU A 42 9.50 4.08 -3.79
CA LEU A 42 9.86 5.26 -3.01
C LEU A 42 10.99 4.94 -2.02
N GLN A 43 10.86 3.86 -1.25
CA GLN A 43 11.87 3.39 -0.29
C GLN A 43 13.21 3.14 -0.98
N THR A 44 13.20 2.42 -2.11
CA THR A 44 14.40 2.14 -2.91
C THR A 44 15.08 3.44 -3.36
N GLN A 45 14.31 4.41 -3.86
CA GLN A 45 14.87 5.68 -4.33
C GLN A 45 15.42 6.55 -3.17
N VAL A 46 14.81 6.48 -1.98
CA VAL A 46 15.31 7.16 -0.77
C VAL A 46 16.65 6.54 -0.32
N GLU A 47 16.78 5.22 -0.36
CA GLU A 47 18.05 4.52 -0.10
C GLU A 47 19.14 4.89 -1.10
N ILE A 48 18.82 4.88 -2.40
CA ILE A 48 19.76 5.31 -3.45
C ILE A 48 20.18 6.77 -3.23
N ALA A 49 19.25 7.66 -2.90
CA ALA A 49 19.55 9.06 -2.63
C ALA A 49 20.48 9.25 -1.42
N LYS A 50 20.32 8.45 -0.37
CA LYS A 50 21.25 8.41 0.77
C LYS A 50 22.64 7.95 0.33
N ASN A 51 22.73 6.86 -0.41
CA ASN A 51 24.00 6.27 -0.85
C ASN A 51 24.79 7.21 -1.78
N LEU A 52 24.10 8.03 -2.57
CA LEU A 52 24.70 9.06 -3.42
C LEU A 52 25.04 10.35 -2.68
N GLY A 53 24.78 10.44 -1.37
CA GLY A 53 25.04 11.63 -0.56
C GLY A 53 24.06 12.78 -0.79
N TYR A 54 22.89 12.53 -1.38
CA TYR A 54 21.86 13.55 -1.62
C TYR A 54 20.97 13.80 -0.39
N LEU A 55 20.97 12.89 0.59
CA LEU A 55 20.22 13.01 1.83
C LEU A 55 21.16 12.94 3.03
N SER A 56 20.91 13.78 4.03
CA SER A 56 21.53 13.59 5.35
C SER A 56 20.99 12.32 6.01
N SER A 57 21.76 11.73 6.93
CA SER A 57 21.30 10.56 7.70
C SER A 57 19.98 10.81 8.42
N THR A 58 19.81 12.01 9.00
CA THR A 58 18.57 12.41 9.68
C THR A 58 17.39 12.46 8.70
N THR A 59 17.55 13.16 7.57
CA THR A 59 16.48 13.26 6.56
C THR A 59 16.12 11.90 5.97
N PHE A 60 17.11 11.03 5.77
CA PHE A 60 16.86 9.66 5.34
C PHE A 60 16.02 8.91 6.38
N GLU A 61 16.41 8.95 7.65
CA GLU A 61 15.71 8.20 8.70
C GLU A 61 14.25 8.67 8.85
N ASP A 62 14.03 9.99 8.84
CA ASP A 62 12.69 10.58 8.90
C ASP A 62 11.80 10.10 7.74
N LEU A 63 12.32 10.16 6.50
CA LEU A 63 11.59 9.72 5.31
C LEU A 63 11.35 8.22 5.30
N TYR A 64 12.35 7.44 5.71
CA TYR A 64 12.28 5.99 5.71
C TYR A 64 11.29 5.49 6.77
N GLU A 65 11.31 6.08 7.98
CA GLU A 65 10.34 5.74 9.02
C GLU A 65 8.91 6.11 8.66
N ALA A 66 8.70 7.30 8.09
CA ALA A 66 7.38 7.68 7.58
C ALA A 66 6.88 6.68 6.51
N SER A 67 7.78 6.22 5.62
CA SER A 67 7.41 5.20 4.63
C SER A 67 7.05 3.85 5.27
N ARG A 68 7.76 3.43 6.32
CA ARG A 68 7.50 2.19 7.06
C ARG A 68 6.18 2.25 7.84
N GLU A 69 5.84 3.41 8.37
CA GLU A 69 4.54 3.61 9.02
C GLU A 69 3.40 3.38 8.03
N ILE A 70 3.48 3.96 6.83
CA ILE A 70 2.51 3.76 5.76
C ILE A 70 2.42 2.29 5.35
N GLU A 71 3.55 1.59 5.25
CA GLU A 71 3.60 0.16 4.94
C GLU A 71 2.86 -0.68 5.99
N ARG A 72 3.07 -0.41 7.29
CA ARG A 72 2.38 -1.11 8.38
C ARG A 72 0.88 -0.87 8.35
N MET A 73 0.46 0.37 8.07
CA MET A 73 -0.95 0.74 7.94
C MET A 73 -1.61 0.02 6.75
N GLN A 74 -0.96 0.02 5.58
CA GLN A 74 -1.46 -0.68 4.40
C GLN A 74 -1.56 -2.19 4.63
N SER A 75 -0.51 -2.80 5.20
CA SER A 75 -0.48 -4.24 5.50
C SER A 75 -1.61 -4.64 6.45
N SER A 76 -1.86 -3.84 7.49
CA SER A 76 -2.95 -4.06 8.45
C SER A 76 -4.33 -3.96 7.79
N LEU A 77 -4.52 -2.97 6.90
CA LEU A 77 -5.75 -2.79 6.13
C LEU A 77 -6.01 -3.97 5.17
N VAL A 78 -5.00 -4.36 4.39
CA VAL A 78 -5.06 -5.49 3.46
C VAL A 78 -5.44 -6.77 4.21
N ALA A 79 -4.77 -7.07 5.33
CA ALA A 79 -5.07 -8.24 6.13
C ALA A 79 -6.52 -8.24 6.65
N LYS A 80 -7.02 -7.08 7.10
CA LYS A 80 -8.42 -6.93 7.55
C LYS A 80 -9.42 -7.19 6.41
N LEU A 81 -9.17 -6.64 5.23
CA LEU A 81 -10.03 -6.81 4.05
C LEU A 81 -10.06 -8.25 3.55
N GLN A 82 -8.90 -8.93 3.52
CA GLN A 82 -8.80 -10.33 3.14
C GLN A 82 -9.56 -11.25 4.09
N ARG A 83 -9.42 -11.06 5.41
CA ARG A 83 -10.21 -11.82 6.40
C ARG A 83 -11.71 -11.62 6.21
N GLY A 84 -12.15 -10.38 5.99
CA GLY A 84 -13.56 -10.06 5.75
C GLY A 84 -14.12 -10.65 4.45
N LYS A 85 -13.29 -10.86 3.42
CA LYS A 85 -13.67 -11.53 2.18
C LYS A 85 -13.86 -13.05 2.39
N VAL A 86 -12.93 -13.69 3.10
CA VAL A 86 -13.00 -15.13 3.42
C VAL A 86 -14.25 -15.45 4.25
N GLN A 87 -14.54 -14.65 5.27
CA GLN A 87 -15.73 -14.83 6.10
C GLN A 87 -17.03 -14.74 5.29
N ARG A 88 -17.15 -13.75 4.39
CA ARG A 88 -18.31 -13.62 3.50
C ARG A 88 -18.48 -14.82 2.55
N GLY A 89 -17.38 -15.35 2.02
CA GLY A 89 -17.39 -16.56 1.17
C GLY A 89 -17.93 -17.79 1.91
N LYS A 90 -17.44 -18.05 3.13
CA LYS A 90 -17.91 -19.18 3.95
C LYS A 90 -19.40 -19.09 4.28
N VAL A 91 -19.91 -17.89 4.56
CA VAL A 91 -21.34 -17.68 4.83
C VAL A 91 -22.19 -17.99 3.59
N ALA A 92 -21.77 -17.53 2.42
CA ALA A 92 -22.50 -17.78 1.16
C ALA A 92 -22.50 -19.27 0.77
N GLU A 93 -21.39 -19.97 1.00
CA GLU A 93 -21.27 -21.42 0.77
C GLU A 93 -22.19 -22.21 1.71
N TRP A 94 -22.18 -21.87 3.00
CA TRP A 94 -23.06 -22.50 3.99
C TRP A 94 -24.55 -22.29 3.66
N GLN A 95 -24.95 -21.09 3.25
CA GLN A 95 -26.34 -20.82 2.84
C GLN A 95 -26.76 -21.65 1.62
N SER A 96 -25.87 -21.80 0.64
CA SER A 96 -26.13 -22.62 -0.57
C SER A 96 -26.26 -24.11 -0.25
N SER A 97 -25.57 -24.62 0.79
CA SER A 97 -25.63 -26.03 1.19
C SER A 97 -26.91 -26.43 1.94
N LYS A 98 -27.76 -25.46 2.32
CA LYS A 98 -28.98 -25.67 3.10
C LYS A 98 -30.28 -25.58 2.28
N GLY A 99 -30.18 -25.27 0.99
CA GLY A 99 -31.30 -25.34 0.02
C GLY A 99 -31.21 -26.62 -0.79
#